data_AF-A0A938ENB5-F1
#
_entry.id   AF-A0A938ENB5-F1
#
_cell.length_a   1.000
_cell.length_b   1.000
_cell.length_c   1.000
_cell.angle_alpha   90.00
_cell.angle_beta   90.00
_cell.angle_gamma   90.00
#
_symmetry.space_group_name_H-M   'P 1'
#
loop_
_entity.id
_entity.type
_entity.pdbx_description
1 polymer ?
#
loop_
_entity_poly.entity_id
_entity_poly.type
_entity_poly.pdbx_seq_one_letter_code
_entity_poly.pdbx_strand_id
1 'polypeptide(L)'
;MIDVEALRADTPGCANVTHLNNAGSALQPAVVTDTVVAHLRREEEVGGYEAHAEARDRVAGVYASVGALVNAPIERVALVESATVAWDRGLQAIAFSDPIEPGDRMLVSGSEYASNVLPLLQLARRTGATVEVIPDGDDGAVDVEALG
;
A
#
# COMPACT_ATOMS: atom_id res chain seq x y z
N MET A 1 -25.41 7.70 7.26
CA MET A 1 -25.75 7.31 5.87
C MET A 1 -24.77 8.04 4.97
N ILE A 2 -24.19 7.37 3.97
CA ILE A 2 -23.21 7.99 3.05
C ILE A 2 -23.98 8.76 1.98
N ASP A 3 -23.60 10.03 1.75
CA ASP A 3 -24.13 10.85 0.66
C ASP A 3 -23.27 10.64 -0.61
N VAL A 4 -23.79 9.83 -1.53
CA VAL A 4 -23.07 9.45 -2.75
C VAL A 4 -23.05 10.60 -3.77
N GLU A 5 -24.06 11.46 -3.79
CA GLU A 5 -24.13 12.58 -4.72
C GLU A 5 -23.07 13.62 -4.37
N ALA A 6 -22.92 13.93 -3.08
CA ALA A 6 -21.86 14.79 -2.59
C ALA A 6 -20.46 14.25 -2.94
N LEU A 7 -20.19 12.96 -2.68
CA LEU A 7 -18.88 12.34 -2.98
C LEU A 7 -18.54 12.34 -4.48
N ARG A 8 -19.54 12.18 -5.35
CA ARG A 8 -19.37 12.30 -6.80
C ARG A 8 -19.10 13.74 -7.23
N ALA A 9 -19.77 14.71 -6.62
CA ALA A 9 -19.51 16.12 -6.87
C ALA A 9 -18.07 16.52 -6.48
N ASP A 10 -17.58 15.97 -5.37
CA ASP A 10 -16.19 16.17 -4.90
C ASP A 10 -15.14 15.44 -5.73
N THR A 11 -15.55 14.53 -6.63
CA THR A 11 -14.66 13.71 -7.48
C THR A 11 -14.92 14.03 -8.96
N PRO A 12 -14.27 15.07 -9.54
CA PRO A 12 -14.64 15.61 -10.84
C PRO A 12 -14.69 14.59 -11.99
N GLY A 13 -13.85 13.56 -11.93
CA GLY A 13 -13.84 12.48 -12.94
C GLY A 13 -15.20 11.76 -13.08
N CYS A 14 -16.01 11.71 -12.02
CA CYS A 14 -17.32 11.06 -12.05
C CYS A 14 -18.33 11.74 -13.00
N ALA A 15 -18.15 13.03 -13.32
CA ALA A 15 -19.00 13.73 -14.28
C ALA A 15 -18.68 13.37 -15.74
N ASN A 16 -17.49 12.82 -15.99
CA ASN A 16 -16.95 12.63 -17.33
C ASN A 16 -16.92 11.16 -17.77
N VAL A 17 -16.76 10.23 -16.81
CA VAL A 17 -16.59 8.81 -17.11
C VAL A 17 -17.34 7.89 -16.14
N THR A 18 -17.87 6.79 -16.68
CA THR A 18 -18.31 5.64 -15.86
C THR A 18 -17.10 4.79 -15.52
N HIS A 19 -16.35 5.17 -14.49
CA HIS A 19 -15.09 4.52 -14.13
C HIS A 19 -15.31 3.24 -13.32
N LEU A 20 -15.20 2.09 -14.00
CA LEU A 20 -15.31 0.74 -13.41
C LEU A 20 -13.95 0.06 -13.19
N ASN A 21 -12.84 0.78 -13.31
CA ASN A 21 -11.47 0.28 -13.10
C ASN A 21 -10.82 0.80 -11.81
N ASN A 22 -11.61 0.97 -10.74
CA ASN A 22 -11.11 1.48 -9.45
C ASN A 22 -10.07 0.57 -8.81
N ALA A 23 -10.16 -0.75 -9.05
CA ALA A 23 -9.17 -1.72 -8.56
C ALA A 23 -7.79 -1.54 -9.21
N GLY A 24 -7.73 -0.97 -10.42
CA GLY A 24 -6.47 -0.57 -11.06
C GLY A 24 -5.95 0.76 -10.52
N SER A 25 -6.80 1.79 -10.49
CA SER A 25 -6.52 3.07 -9.82
C SER A 25 -7.81 3.89 -9.71
N ALA A 26 -8.07 4.46 -8.54
CA ALA A 26 -9.27 5.24 -8.27
C ALA A 26 -9.16 6.70 -8.77
N LEU A 27 -10.31 7.28 -9.11
CA LEU A 27 -10.40 8.72 -9.38
C LEU A 27 -10.12 9.51 -8.10
N GLN A 28 -9.39 10.62 -8.23
CA GLN A 28 -9.00 11.46 -7.09
C GLN A 28 -10.08 12.52 -6.80
N PRO A 29 -10.49 12.71 -5.53
CA PRO A 29 -11.26 13.88 -5.13
C PRO A 29 -10.48 15.18 -5.37
N ALA A 30 -11.18 16.27 -5.66
CA ALA A 30 -10.56 17.57 -6.00
C ALA A 30 -9.59 18.04 -4.91
N VAL A 31 -9.98 17.94 -3.64
CA VAL A 31 -9.15 18.35 -2.49
C VAL A 31 -7.77 17.66 -2.46
N VAL A 32 -7.67 16.41 -2.90
CA VAL A 32 -6.40 15.66 -2.94
C VAL A 32 -5.50 16.23 -4.03
N THR A 33 -6.03 16.36 -5.25
CA THR A 33 -5.29 16.92 -6.39
C THR A 33 -4.86 18.36 -6.12
N ASP A 34 -5.78 19.19 -5.61
CA ASP A 34 -5.51 20.60 -5.32
C ASP A 34 -4.44 20.77 -4.25
N THR A 35 -4.42 19.92 -3.22
CA THR A 35 -3.39 19.97 -2.15
C THR A 35 -2.00 19.70 -2.71
N VAL A 36 -1.85 18.67 -3.56
CA VAL A 36 -0.55 18.32 -4.17
C VAL A 36 -0.11 19.43 -5.12
N VAL A 37 -1.00 19.89 -6.01
CA VAL A 37 -0.69 20.95 -6.98
C VAL A 37 -0.34 22.26 -6.29
N ALA A 38 -1.03 22.62 -5.20
CA ALA A 38 -0.71 23.81 -4.43
C ALA A 38 0.68 23.73 -3.80
N HIS A 39 1.10 22.55 -3.31
CA HIS A 39 2.45 22.38 -2.79
C HIS A 39 3.50 22.51 -3.89
N LEU A 40 3.30 21.87 -5.05
CA LEU A 40 4.23 21.97 -6.20
C LEU A 40 4.36 23.41 -6.69
N ARG A 41 3.25 24.15 -6.81
CA ARG A 41 3.28 25.58 -7.12
C ARG A 41 4.05 26.39 -6.08
N ARG A 42 3.94 26.02 -4.80
CA ARG A 42 4.72 26.68 -3.75
C ARG A 42 6.21 26.41 -3.88
N GLU A 43 6.60 25.19 -4.24
CA GLU A 43 8.01 24.86 -4.52
C GLU A 43 8.57 25.71 -5.67
N GLU A 44 7.78 26.00 -6.71
CA GLU A 44 8.18 26.89 -7.81
C GLU A 44 8.46 28.34 -7.36
N GLU A 45 7.71 28.83 -6.37
CA GLU A 45 7.81 30.21 -5.89
C GLU A 45 8.98 30.45 -4.94
N VAL A 46 9.26 29.50 -4.04
CA VAL A 46 10.22 29.70 -2.94
C VAL A 46 11.31 28.66 -2.83
N GLY A 47 11.29 27.61 -3.66
CA GLY A 47 12.20 26.48 -3.55
C GLY A 47 11.63 25.35 -2.68
N GLY A 48 12.06 24.11 -2.99
CA GLY A 48 11.53 22.91 -2.34
C GLY A 48 11.87 22.80 -0.85
N TYR A 49 13.06 23.24 -0.43
CA TYR A 49 13.45 23.17 0.99
C TYR A 49 12.65 24.17 1.84
N GLU A 50 12.42 25.37 1.32
CA GLU A 50 11.64 26.42 1.94
C GLU A 50 10.16 26.02 2.02
N ALA A 51 9.58 25.54 0.91
CA ALA A 51 8.20 25.04 0.88
C ALA A 51 8.00 23.83 1.82
N HIS A 52 8.99 22.92 1.90
CA HIS A 52 8.97 21.82 2.86
C HIS A 52 9.01 22.32 4.31
N ALA A 53 9.85 23.31 4.62
CA ALA A 53 9.91 23.90 5.96
C ALA A 53 8.59 24.58 6.35
N GLU A 54 7.94 25.29 5.42
CA GLU A 54 6.60 25.87 5.60
C GLU A 54 5.51 24.80 5.81
N ALA A 55 5.65 23.64 5.18
CA ALA A 55 4.71 22.53 5.27
C ALA A 55 5.04 21.49 6.36
N ARG A 56 6.11 21.70 7.15
CA ARG A 56 6.67 20.72 8.08
C ARG A 56 5.61 20.00 8.92
N ASP A 57 4.74 20.75 9.58
CA ASP A 57 3.74 20.18 10.49
C ASP A 57 2.70 19.35 9.74
N ARG A 58 2.32 19.76 8.52
CA ARG A 58 1.39 18.99 7.67
C ARG A 58 2.04 17.69 7.19
N VAL A 59 3.29 17.74 6.76
CA VAL A 59 4.04 16.56 6.32
C VAL A 59 4.25 15.59 7.48
N ALA A 60 4.62 16.08 8.66
CA ALA A 60 4.74 15.25 9.86
C ALA A 60 3.39 14.64 10.28
N GLY A 61 2.29 15.39 10.13
CA GLY A 61 0.93 14.95 10.42
C GLY A 61 0.44 13.77 9.57
N VAL A 62 1.09 13.45 8.45
CA VAL A 62 0.74 12.29 7.62
C VAL A 62 0.91 10.98 8.40
N TYR A 63 1.97 10.84 9.21
CA TYR A 63 2.20 9.64 10.02
C TYR A 63 1.09 9.41 11.05
N ALA A 64 0.63 10.48 11.71
CA ALA A 64 -0.50 10.43 12.63
C ALA A 64 -1.81 10.06 11.91
N SER A 65 -2.04 10.63 10.72
CA SER A 65 -3.24 10.35 9.93
C SER A 65 -3.29 8.89 9.46
N VAL A 66 -2.17 8.36 8.98
CA VAL A 66 -2.06 6.95 8.56
C VAL A 66 -2.17 6.02 9.77
N GLY A 67 -1.48 6.33 10.88
CA GLY A 67 -1.58 5.56 12.12
C GLY A 67 -3.02 5.47 12.64
N ALA A 68 -3.75 6.58 12.64
CA ALA A 68 -5.17 6.59 12.99
C ALA A 68 -6.02 5.73 12.04
N LEU A 69 -5.76 5.78 10.73
CA LEU A 69 -6.50 5.02 9.72
C LEU A 69 -6.34 3.50 9.89
N VAL A 70 -5.12 3.02 10.18
CA VAL A 70 -4.83 1.60 10.33
C VAL A 70 -4.76 1.14 11.79
N ASN A 71 -5.14 2.00 12.74
CA ASN A 71 -5.08 1.74 14.18
C ASN A 71 -3.69 1.31 14.66
N ALA A 72 -2.64 2.04 14.25
CA ALA A 72 -1.26 1.81 14.63
C ALA A 72 -0.62 3.08 15.24
N PRO A 73 0.32 2.93 16.19
CA PRO A 73 1.10 4.06 16.69
C PRO A 73 2.03 4.60 15.58
N ILE A 74 2.37 5.89 15.66
CA ILE A 74 3.12 6.59 14.60
C ILE A 74 4.49 5.95 14.32
N GLU A 75 5.13 5.38 15.33
CA GLU A 75 6.44 4.75 15.25
C GLU A 75 6.43 3.44 14.46
N ARG A 76 5.23 2.89 14.19
CA ARG A 76 5.04 1.68 13.36
C ARG A 76 4.62 1.99 11.92
N VAL A 77 4.65 3.27 11.53
CA VAL A 77 4.31 3.69 10.17
C VAL A 77 5.58 4.08 9.43
N ALA A 78 5.83 3.43 8.29
CA ALA A 78 6.85 3.85 7.32
C ALA A 78 6.18 4.16 5.99
N LEU A 79 6.45 5.34 5.44
CA LEU A 79 5.89 5.76 4.15
C LEU A 79 6.87 5.41 3.02
N VAL A 80 6.35 4.79 1.97
CA VAL A 80 7.09 4.43 0.76
C VAL A 80 6.21 4.64 -0.46
N GLU A 81 6.80 4.48 -1.64
CA GLU A 81 6.25 4.90 -2.92
C GLU A 81 5.06 4.04 -3.39
N SER A 82 4.98 2.78 -2.95
CA SER A 82 3.89 1.86 -3.31
C SER A 82 3.81 0.64 -2.38
N ALA A 83 2.68 -0.09 -2.43
CA ALA A 83 2.52 -1.36 -1.73
C ALA A 83 3.58 -2.41 -2.14
N THR A 84 3.95 -2.46 -3.42
CA THR A 84 5.00 -3.38 -3.91
C THR A 84 6.36 -3.07 -3.29
N VAL A 85 6.74 -1.80 -3.21
CA VAL A 85 8.02 -1.41 -2.57
C VAL A 85 7.97 -1.62 -1.06
N ALA A 86 6.82 -1.37 -0.43
CA ALA A 86 6.62 -1.64 0.99
C ALA A 86 6.83 -3.13 1.31
N TRP A 87 6.19 -3.99 0.53
CA TRP A 87 6.29 -5.44 0.69
C TRP A 87 7.72 -5.94 0.50
N ASP A 88 8.36 -5.59 -0.61
CA ASP A 88 9.73 -6.02 -0.89
C ASP A 88 10.71 -5.57 0.20
N ARG A 89 10.69 -4.28 0.58
CA ARG A 89 11.56 -3.76 1.65
C ARG A 89 11.28 -4.43 2.98
N GLY A 90 10.01 -4.66 3.32
CA GLY A 90 9.61 -5.34 4.55
C GLY A 90 10.11 -6.79 4.60
N LEU A 91 9.91 -7.54 3.51
CA LEU A 91 10.38 -8.92 3.41
C LEU A 91 11.91 -9.00 3.50
N GLN A 92 12.64 -8.14 2.79
CA GLN A 92 14.12 -8.13 2.87
C GLN A 92 14.60 -7.77 4.28
N ALA A 93 13.93 -6.84 4.98
CA ALA A 93 14.28 -6.49 6.35
C ALA A 93 14.07 -7.68 7.30
N ILE A 94 12.96 -8.40 7.18
CA ILE A 94 12.68 -9.62 7.96
C ILE A 94 13.76 -10.66 7.67
N ALA A 95 13.99 -11.00 6.40
CA ALA A 95 14.96 -12.01 6.00
C ALA A 95 16.42 -11.64 6.33
N PHE A 96 16.72 -10.35 6.52
CA PHE A 96 18.02 -9.90 6.98
C PHE A 96 18.17 -10.04 8.51
N SER A 97 17.11 -9.75 9.27
CA SER A 97 17.11 -9.82 10.73
C SER A 97 16.99 -11.24 11.27
N ASP A 98 16.15 -12.07 10.64
CA ASP A 98 15.93 -13.48 10.95
C ASP A 98 16.00 -14.27 9.64
N PRO A 99 17.18 -14.83 9.31
CA PRO A 99 17.40 -15.48 8.03
C PRO A 99 16.43 -16.64 7.80
N ILE A 100 15.76 -16.61 6.65
CA ILE A 100 14.99 -17.76 6.16
C ILE A 100 15.98 -18.87 5.80
N GLU A 101 15.79 -20.05 6.36
CA GLU A 101 16.70 -21.20 6.25
C GLU A 101 16.17 -22.26 5.25
N PRO A 102 17.04 -23.17 4.79
CA PRO A 102 16.59 -24.34 4.03
C PRO A 102 15.54 -25.15 4.80
N GLY A 103 14.39 -25.41 4.18
CA GLY A 103 13.28 -26.15 4.79
C GLY A 103 12.19 -25.30 5.43
N ASP A 104 12.39 -23.98 5.57
CA ASP A 104 11.33 -23.06 5.97
C ASP A 104 10.22 -23.00 4.91
N ARG A 105 8.99 -22.75 5.37
CA ARG A 105 7.78 -22.72 4.55
C ARG A 105 7.16 -21.32 4.57
N MET A 106 7.03 -20.69 3.41
CA MET A 106 6.31 -19.43 3.22
C MET A 106 4.96 -19.71 2.59
N LEU A 107 3.88 -19.44 3.32
CA LEU A 107 2.51 -19.73 2.87
C LEU A 107 1.90 -18.54 2.12
N VAL A 108 1.19 -18.81 1.04
CA VAL A 108 0.47 -17.81 0.22
C VAL A 108 -0.93 -18.32 -0.15
N SER A 109 -1.87 -17.42 -0.49
CA SER A 109 -3.17 -17.83 -1.04
C SER A 109 -3.10 -18.20 -2.53
N GLY A 110 -4.15 -18.83 -3.07
CA GLY A 110 -4.30 -19.04 -4.51
C GLY A 110 -4.55 -17.74 -5.29
N SER A 111 -5.06 -16.70 -4.61
CA SER A 111 -5.54 -15.44 -5.20
C SER A 111 -4.54 -14.28 -5.17
N GLU A 112 -3.25 -14.55 -4.92
CA GLU A 112 -2.27 -13.49 -4.72
C GLU A 112 -2.01 -12.61 -5.95
N TYR A 113 -1.72 -11.34 -5.69
CA TYR A 113 -1.16 -10.46 -6.70
C TYR A 113 0.33 -10.76 -6.92
N ALA A 114 0.80 -10.69 -8.17
CA ALA A 114 2.14 -11.12 -8.55
C ALA A 114 3.27 -10.44 -7.75
N SER A 115 3.10 -9.16 -7.37
CA SER A 115 4.12 -8.46 -6.60
C SER A 115 4.25 -8.97 -5.16
N ASN A 116 3.27 -9.71 -4.63
CA ASN A 116 3.37 -10.39 -3.35
C ASN A 116 4.24 -11.67 -3.45
N VAL A 117 4.03 -12.46 -4.50
CA VAL A 117 4.62 -13.81 -4.65
C VAL A 117 6.03 -13.80 -5.23
N LEU A 118 6.31 -12.92 -6.20
CA LEU A 118 7.61 -12.92 -6.89
C LEU A 118 8.81 -12.76 -5.94
N PRO A 119 8.80 -11.85 -4.95
CA PRO A 119 9.88 -11.73 -3.97
C PRO A 119 10.07 -13.00 -3.13
N LEU A 120 8.98 -13.67 -2.75
CA LEU A 120 9.02 -14.92 -1.98
C LEU A 120 9.65 -16.06 -2.78
N LEU A 121 9.29 -16.19 -4.06
CA LEU A 121 9.89 -17.19 -4.95
C LEU A 121 11.39 -16.93 -5.17
N GLN A 122 11.80 -15.66 -5.27
CA GLN A 122 13.21 -15.29 -5.36
C GLN A 122 13.98 -15.61 -4.08
N LEU A 123 13.36 -15.36 -2.92
CA LEU A 123 13.93 -15.69 -1.61
C LEU A 123 14.09 -17.20 -1.45
N ALA A 124 13.03 -17.98 -1.72
CA ALA A 124 13.03 -19.44 -1.70
C ALA A 124 14.16 -20.04 -2.56
N ARG A 125 14.35 -19.54 -3.79
CA ARG A 125 15.44 -20.00 -4.67
C ARG A 125 16.84 -19.74 -4.11
N ARG A 126 17.01 -18.68 -3.31
CA ARG A 126 18.29 -18.28 -2.72
C ARG A 126 18.59 -19.01 -1.42
N THR A 127 17.56 -19.30 -0.62
CA THR A 127 17.73 -19.85 0.74
C THR A 127 17.47 -21.35 0.83
N GLY A 128 16.74 -21.94 -0.12
CA GLY A 128 16.29 -23.33 -0.04
C GLY A 128 14.98 -23.52 0.75
N ALA A 129 14.29 -22.43 1.09
CA ALA A 129 12.91 -22.48 1.59
C ALA A 129 11.91 -22.83 0.47
N THR A 130 10.66 -23.10 0.84
CA THR A 130 9.55 -23.36 -0.08
C THR A 130 8.49 -22.27 -0.01
N VAL A 131 7.82 -22.03 -1.14
CA VAL A 131 6.57 -21.27 -1.18
C VAL A 131 5.44 -22.26 -1.41
N GLU A 132 4.47 -22.28 -0.51
CA GLU A 132 3.35 -23.22 -0.56
C GLU A 132 2.03 -22.47 -0.65
N VAL A 133 1.18 -22.93 -1.57
CA VAL A 133 -0.15 -22.36 -1.77
C VAL A 133 -1.13 -23.04 -0.83
N ILE A 134 -1.81 -22.25 -0.01
CA ILE A 134 -2.94 -22.71 0.79
C ILE A 134 -4.10 -22.96 -0.17
N PRO A 135 -4.75 -24.14 -0.13
CA PRO A 135 -5.87 -24.42 -1.01
C PRO A 135 -7.04 -23.48 -0.73
N ASP A 136 -7.87 -23.28 -1.76
CA ASP A 136 -9.14 -22.59 -1.62
C ASP A 136 -10.26 -23.61 -1.41
N GLY A 137 -11.29 -23.23 -0.66
CA GLY A 137 -12.53 -23.97 -0.53
C GLY A 137 -13.44 -23.83 -1.76
N ASP A 138 -14.58 -24.53 -1.73
CA ASP A 138 -15.54 -24.57 -2.86
C ASP A 138 -16.16 -23.21 -3.21
N ASP A 139 -16.12 -22.23 -2.29
CA ASP A 139 -16.59 -20.87 -2.48
C ASP A 139 -15.52 -19.89 -2.99
N GLY A 140 -14.29 -20.39 -3.21
CA GLY A 140 -13.14 -19.60 -3.64
C GLY A 140 -12.47 -18.80 -2.51
N ALA A 141 -12.87 -18.99 -1.25
CA ALA A 141 -12.16 -18.45 -0.10
C ALA A 141 -11.00 -19.36 0.29
N VAL A 142 -9.97 -18.81 0.92
CA VAL A 142 -8.84 -19.59 1.46
C VAL A 142 -9.34 -20.58 2.51
N ASP A 143 -8.93 -21.85 2.40
CA ASP A 143 -9.24 -22.87 3.39
C ASP A 143 -8.40 -22.65 4.66
N VAL A 144 -9.04 -22.10 5.69
CA VAL A 144 -8.39 -21.83 6.98
C VAL A 144 -8.11 -23.12 7.75
N GLU A 145 -8.85 -24.21 7.52
CA GLU A 145 -8.59 -25.50 8.19
C GLU A 145 -7.32 -26.17 7.62
N ALA A 146 -6.90 -25.80 6.41
CA ALA A 146 -5.64 -26.22 5.82
C ALA A 146 -4.40 -25.49 6.38
N LEU A 147 -4.58 -24.43 7.18
CA LEU A 147 -3.53 -23.80 7.97
C LEU A 147 -3.25 -24.70 9.19
N GLY A 148 -2.37 -25.69 9.00
CA GLY A 148 -2.05 -26.72 10.01
C GLY A 148 -1.66 -26.22 11.39
#